data_AF-A0A3B9NYG7-F1
#
_entry.id   AF-A0A3B9NYG7-F1
#
_cell.length_a   1.000
_cell.length_b   1.000
_cell.length_c   1.000
_cell.angle_alpha   90.00
_cell.angle_beta   90.00
_cell.angle_gamma   90.00
#
_symmetry.space_group_name_H-M   'P 1'
#
loop_
_entity.id
_entity.type
_entity.pdbx_description
1 polymer ?
#
loop_
_entity_poly.entity_id
_entity_poly.type
_entity_poly.pdbx_seq_one_letter_code
_entity_poly.pdbx_strand_id
1 'polypeptide(L)'
;MNKVKRLITGLLLLAFTAVVQAGALSDYLENKLVDALLRGQAYTMPVTVYVALATSTGSDAACGTEVTGGSYARVAVTSSLANWAGTQSAGSTAASSGTGGTTSNNAAITFPAPTASWGLVTEYCVFDASTSGNLLWRTALTTPKTINNGDAAPSFAAGAATLQLDN
;
A
#
# COMPACT_ATOMS: atom_id res chain seq x y z
N MET A 1 52.51 -34.91 0.26
CA MET A 1 52.35 -34.38 -1.11
C MET A 1 50.93 -34.70 -1.58
N ASN A 2 50.05 -33.68 -1.54
CA ASN A 2 48.79 -33.45 -2.29
C ASN A 2 47.94 -34.68 -2.69
N LYS A 3 46.66 -34.76 -2.33
CA LYS A 3 45.60 -33.95 -2.95
C LYS A 3 44.36 -33.83 -2.05
N VAL A 4 44.00 -32.58 -1.76
CA VAL A 4 42.74 -32.16 -1.16
C VAL A 4 41.63 -32.27 -2.21
N LYS A 5 40.57 -33.06 -1.96
CA LYS A 5 39.30 -32.97 -2.69
C LYS A 5 38.43 -31.93 -1.97
N ARG A 6 38.37 -30.70 -2.47
CA ARG A 6 37.42 -29.68 -2.04
C ARG A 6 36.22 -29.71 -2.99
N LEU A 7 35.11 -30.28 -2.51
CA LEU A 7 33.79 -30.12 -3.12
C LEU A 7 33.31 -28.72 -2.74
N ILE A 8 33.27 -27.80 -3.69
CA ILE A 8 32.72 -26.45 -3.48
C ILE A 8 31.21 -26.57 -3.72
N THR A 9 30.44 -26.68 -2.65
CA THR A 9 28.98 -26.57 -2.69
C THR A 9 28.64 -25.10 -2.93
N GLY A 10 28.24 -24.75 -4.15
CA GLY A 10 27.75 -23.41 -4.47
C GLY A 10 26.41 -23.17 -3.76
N LEU A 11 26.39 -22.23 -2.83
CA LEU A 11 25.16 -21.73 -2.21
C LEU A 11 24.44 -20.87 -3.27
N LEU A 12 23.42 -21.44 -3.90
CA LEU A 12 22.54 -20.72 -4.82
C LEU A 12 21.68 -19.75 -3.98
N LEU A 13 22.07 -18.48 -3.95
CA LEU A 13 21.26 -17.42 -3.36
C LEU A 13 20.08 -17.15 -4.31
N LEU A 14 18.94 -17.79 -4.05
CA LEU A 14 17.65 -17.42 -4.64
C LEU A 14 17.24 -16.07 -4.03
N ALA A 15 17.71 -14.98 -4.65
CA ALA A 15 17.13 -13.67 -4.43
C ALA A 15 15.72 -13.69 -5.03
N PHE A 16 14.70 -13.88 -4.20
CA PHE A 16 13.34 -13.55 -4.58
C PHE A 16 13.25 -12.02 -4.63
N THR A 17 13.32 -11.45 -5.83
CA THR A 17 12.74 -10.13 -6.06
C THR A 17 11.24 -10.31 -5.91
N ALA A 18 10.67 -9.79 -4.82
CA ALA A 18 9.24 -9.60 -4.75
C ALA A 18 8.87 -8.65 -5.90
N VAL A 19 8.22 -9.18 -6.93
CA VAL A 19 7.55 -8.34 -7.92
C VAL A 19 6.39 -7.72 -7.16
N VAL A 20 6.52 -6.43 -6.82
CA VAL A 20 5.37 -5.65 -6.38
C VAL A 20 4.39 -5.67 -7.55
N GLN A 21 3.20 -6.23 -7.34
CA GLN A 21 2.08 -5.96 -8.21
C GLN A 21 1.86 -4.46 -8.14
N ALA A 22 2.04 -3.74 -9.26
CA ALA A 22 1.89 -2.29 -9.30
C ALA A 22 0.60 -1.89 -8.58
N GLY A 23 0.72 -1.00 -7.58
CA GLY A 23 -0.46 -0.32 -7.06
C GLY A 23 -1.09 0.41 -8.23
N ALA A 24 -2.38 0.24 -8.45
CA ALA A 24 -3.07 0.93 -9.53
C ALA A 24 -3.65 2.23 -8.97
N LEU A 25 -3.38 3.34 -9.65
CA LEU A 25 -4.21 4.52 -9.56
C LEU A 25 -5.64 4.13 -9.94
N SER A 26 -6.62 4.73 -9.27
CA SER A 26 -8.01 4.54 -9.67
C SER A 26 -8.37 5.35 -10.91
N ASP A 27 -9.39 4.90 -11.66
CA ASP A 27 -9.99 5.66 -12.76
C ASP A 27 -10.36 7.09 -12.30
N TYR A 28 -10.79 7.23 -11.05
CA TYR A 28 -11.12 8.52 -10.46
C TYR A 28 -9.89 9.44 -10.37
N LEU A 29 -8.79 8.96 -9.78
CA LEU A 29 -7.62 9.79 -9.56
C LEU A 29 -6.89 10.08 -10.86
N GLU A 30 -6.84 9.14 -11.79
CA GLU A 30 -6.32 9.36 -13.15
C GLU A 30 -7.05 10.51 -13.85
N ASN A 31 -8.39 10.48 -13.85
CA ASN A 31 -9.20 11.54 -14.46
C ASN A 31 -8.94 12.90 -13.77
N LYS A 32 -8.86 12.93 -12.43
CA LYS A 32 -8.57 14.16 -11.69
C LYS A 32 -7.18 14.72 -11.96
N LEU A 33 -6.17 13.86 -12.09
CA LEU A 33 -4.81 14.27 -12.44
C LEU A 33 -4.75 14.84 -13.87
N VAL A 34 -5.41 14.20 -14.84
CA VAL A 34 -5.52 14.72 -16.21
C VAL A 34 -6.25 16.06 -16.24
N ASP A 35 -7.39 16.15 -15.55
CA ASP A 35 -8.17 17.38 -15.49
C ASP A 35 -7.38 18.55 -14.87
N ALA A 36 -6.64 18.26 -13.80
CA ALA A 36 -5.83 19.26 -13.10
C ALA A 36 -4.60 19.69 -13.89
N LEU A 37 -3.85 18.75 -14.44
CA LEU A 37 -2.56 19.02 -15.09
C LEU A 37 -2.72 19.55 -16.51
N LEU A 38 -3.65 18.98 -17.28
CA LEU A 38 -3.75 19.22 -18.73
C LEU A 38 -4.98 20.03 -19.13
N ARG A 39 -6.04 20.02 -18.30
CA ARG A 39 -7.34 20.64 -18.65
C ARG A 39 -7.70 21.82 -17.76
N GLY A 40 -6.75 22.28 -16.93
CA GLY A 40 -6.85 23.50 -16.13
C GLY A 40 -7.98 23.50 -15.11
N GLN A 41 -8.49 22.32 -14.71
CA GLN A 41 -9.53 22.21 -13.70
C GLN A 41 -8.94 22.22 -12.30
N ALA A 42 -9.60 22.89 -11.36
CA ALA A 42 -9.15 22.83 -9.98
C ALA A 42 -9.40 21.43 -9.40
N TYR A 43 -8.35 20.83 -8.83
CA TYR A 43 -8.46 19.64 -8.00
C TYR A 43 -7.72 19.89 -6.68
N THR A 44 -8.43 19.76 -5.57
CA THR A 44 -7.83 19.88 -4.23
C THR A 44 -7.46 18.48 -3.75
N MET A 45 -6.17 18.23 -3.64
CA MET A 45 -5.65 16.96 -3.11
C MET A 45 -6.11 16.74 -1.66
N PRO A 46 -6.48 15.51 -1.27
CA PRO A 46 -6.87 15.22 0.10
C PRO A 46 -5.70 15.42 1.07
N VAL A 47 -5.92 16.26 2.09
CA VAL A 47 -4.94 16.51 3.16
C VAL A 47 -4.80 15.33 4.13
N THR A 48 -5.74 14.39 4.09
CA THR A 48 -5.69 13.12 4.81
C THR A 48 -6.30 12.06 3.92
N VAL A 49 -5.60 10.96 3.78
CA VAL A 49 -6.08 9.76 3.08
C VAL A 49 -6.38 8.66 4.08
N TYR A 50 -7.18 7.68 3.68
CA TYR A 50 -7.70 6.65 4.55
C TYR A 50 -7.38 5.29 3.99
N VAL A 51 -6.59 4.51 4.72
CA VAL A 51 -6.16 3.17 4.31
C VAL A 51 -7.22 2.16 4.75
N ALA A 52 -7.72 1.39 3.80
CA ALA A 52 -8.74 0.38 3.95
C ALA A 52 -8.18 -1.02 3.63
N LEU A 53 -8.79 -2.06 4.19
CA LEU A 53 -8.51 -3.47 3.86
C LEU A 53 -9.71 -4.08 3.12
N ALA A 54 -9.43 -4.92 2.14
CA ALA A 54 -10.46 -5.61 1.36
C ALA A 54 -10.24 -7.13 1.33
N THR A 55 -11.35 -7.87 1.31
CA THR A 55 -11.40 -9.35 1.33
C THR A 55 -11.51 -9.98 -0.06
N SER A 56 -11.52 -9.15 -1.09
CA SER A 56 -11.48 -9.56 -2.49
C SER A 56 -10.61 -8.59 -3.27
N THR A 57 -10.30 -8.95 -4.52
CA THR A 57 -9.57 -8.08 -5.44
C THR A 57 -10.52 -7.06 -6.05
N GLY A 58 -10.11 -5.78 -6.09
CA GLY A 58 -10.84 -4.72 -6.77
C GLY A 58 -10.53 -4.59 -8.26
N SER A 59 -10.91 -3.45 -8.82
CA SER A 59 -10.54 -2.94 -10.15
C SER A 59 -10.17 -1.46 -10.04
N ASP A 60 -9.73 -0.84 -11.14
CA ASP A 60 -9.35 0.58 -11.12
C ASP A 60 -10.54 1.50 -10.83
N ALA A 61 -11.76 1.02 -11.07
CA ALA A 61 -12.99 1.73 -10.72
C ALA A 61 -13.37 1.63 -9.23
N ALA A 62 -12.96 0.56 -8.53
CA ALA A 62 -13.42 0.28 -7.17
C ALA A 62 -12.48 -0.65 -6.40
N CYS A 63 -12.35 -0.39 -5.09
CA CYS A 63 -11.69 -1.32 -4.18
C CYS A 63 -12.41 -2.68 -4.19
N GLY A 64 -11.72 -3.74 -3.78
CA GLY A 64 -12.39 -4.98 -3.41
C GLY A 64 -13.44 -4.79 -2.30
N THR A 65 -14.04 -5.89 -1.86
CA THR A 65 -15.03 -5.89 -0.78
C THR A 65 -14.38 -5.45 0.52
N GLU A 66 -14.58 -4.19 0.90
CA GLU A 66 -14.02 -3.62 2.12
C GLU A 66 -14.48 -4.39 3.36
N VAL A 67 -13.57 -4.58 4.31
CA VAL A 67 -13.89 -5.16 5.62
C VAL A 67 -14.93 -4.28 6.33
N THR A 68 -15.85 -4.89 7.07
CA THR A 68 -16.84 -4.18 7.88
C THR A 68 -17.07 -4.87 9.22
N GLY A 69 -17.54 -4.13 10.23
CA GLY A 69 -17.83 -4.66 11.57
C GLY A 69 -16.57 -4.95 12.40
N GLY A 70 -16.74 -5.55 13.58
CA GLY A 70 -15.63 -6.03 14.41
C GLY A 70 -14.57 -4.98 14.76
N SER A 71 -14.98 -3.77 15.12
CA SER A 71 -14.12 -2.59 15.36
C SER A 71 -13.33 -2.08 14.16
N TYR A 72 -13.48 -2.65 12.97
CA TYR A 72 -12.80 -2.19 11.77
C TYR A 72 -13.16 -0.73 11.45
N ALA A 73 -12.13 0.06 11.18
CA ALA A 73 -12.23 1.40 10.63
C ALA A 73 -11.01 1.64 9.72
N ARG A 74 -11.19 2.44 8.67
CA ARG A 74 -10.05 2.90 7.86
C ARG A 74 -9.08 3.70 8.72
N VAL A 75 -7.78 3.58 8.44
CA VAL A 75 -6.75 4.32 9.17
C VAL A 75 -6.48 5.65 8.47
N ALA A 76 -6.67 6.76 9.18
CA ALA A 76 -6.34 8.08 8.69
C ALA A 76 -4.82 8.29 8.65
N VAL A 77 -4.31 8.76 7.52
CA VAL A 77 -2.91 9.13 7.32
C VAL A 77 -2.86 10.51 6.68
N THR A 78 -2.41 11.51 7.45
CA THR A 78 -2.26 12.88 6.94
C THR A 78 -1.21 12.93 5.82
N SER A 79 -1.57 13.52 4.68
CA SER A 79 -0.68 13.68 3.53
C SER A 79 0.41 14.70 3.86
N SER A 80 1.61 14.22 4.20
CA SER A 80 2.75 15.04 4.57
C SER A 80 4.08 14.32 4.30
N LEU A 81 5.17 15.08 4.21
CA LEU A 81 6.53 14.54 4.09
C LEU A 81 6.91 13.64 5.27
N ALA A 82 6.32 13.83 6.44
CA ALA A 82 6.58 13.01 7.61
C ALA A 82 5.89 11.63 7.54
N ASN A 83 4.75 11.53 6.84
CA ASN A 83 3.95 10.31 6.79
C ASN A 83 4.13 9.50 5.51
N TRP A 84 4.50 10.15 4.40
CA TRP A 84 4.71 9.49 3.11
C TRP A 84 6.11 9.79 2.58
N ALA A 85 6.81 8.73 2.19
CA ALA A 85 8.15 8.79 1.65
C ALA A 85 8.16 9.51 0.30
N GLY A 86 9.14 10.38 0.08
CA GLY A 86 9.45 10.83 -1.28
C GLY A 86 9.92 9.67 -2.17
N THR A 87 9.82 9.83 -3.49
CA THR A 87 10.07 8.73 -4.46
C THR A 87 11.53 8.28 -4.61
N GLN A 88 12.47 8.91 -3.91
CA GLN A 88 13.89 8.57 -3.99
C GLN A 88 14.30 7.42 -3.05
N SER A 89 13.61 7.23 -1.93
CA SER A 89 13.85 6.13 -0.99
C SER A 89 12.74 6.02 0.06
N ALA A 90 12.51 4.80 0.57
CA ALA A 90 11.69 4.60 1.76
C ALA A 90 12.23 5.42 2.95
N GLY A 91 11.34 5.97 3.79
CA GLY A 91 11.72 6.82 4.93
C GLY A 91 12.10 8.26 4.56
N SER A 92 12.14 8.62 3.28
CA SER A 92 12.47 9.99 2.85
C SER A 92 11.44 10.99 3.38
N THR A 93 11.91 12.11 3.92
CA THR A 93 11.08 13.24 4.37
C THR A 93 11.29 14.50 3.52
N ALA A 94 11.87 14.33 2.32
CA ALA A 94 12.05 15.39 1.34
C ALA A 94 11.01 15.26 0.21
N ALA A 95 10.82 16.35 -0.55
CA ALA A 95 10.01 16.30 -1.76
C ALA A 95 10.54 15.24 -2.75
N SER A 96 9.62 14.64 -3.51
CA SER A 96 9.93 13.59 -4.48
C SER A 96 10.91 14.05 -5.55
N SER A 97 11.93 13.24 -5.80
CA SER A 97 12.97 13.45 -6.83
C SER A 97 13.48 12.15 -7.45
N GLY A 98 12.92 11.00 -7.04
CA GLY A 98 13.26 9.70 -7.60
C GLY A 98 12.62 9.47 -8.96
N THR A 99 13.06 8.41 -9.63
CA THR A 99 12.73 8.13 -11.04
C THR A 99 11.84 6.90 -11.23
N GLY A 100 11.38 6.27 -10.15
CA GLY A 100 10.60 5.03 -10.20
C GLY A 100 9.25 5.13 -9.49
N GLY A 101 8.69 6.33 -9.32
CA GLY A 101 7.29 6.54 -8.94
C GLY A 101 6.77 5.93 -7.63
N THR A 102 7.59 5.24 -6.84
CA THR A 102 7.17 4.55 -5.60
C THR A 102 7.13 5.51 -4.41
N THR A 103 6.05 5.48 -3.64
CA THR A 103 6.03 6.02 -2.28
C THR A 103 5.69 4.92 -1.27
N SER A 104 5.97 5.18 0.01
CA SER A 104 5.60 4.27 1.10
C SER A 104 5.27 5.05 2.37
N ASN A 105 4.63 4.40 3.33
CA ASN A 105 4.37 5.00 4.63
C ASN A 105 5.66 5.15 5.47
N ASN A 106 5.92 6.33 6.02
CA ASN A 106 7.10 6.57 6.87
C ASN A 106 6.88 6.14 8.34
N ALA A 107 5.63 6.06 8.78
CA ALA A 107 5.23 5.56 10.10
C ALA A 107 4.31 4.34 9.96
N ALA A 108 4.25 3.50 11.00
CA ALA A 108 3.38 2.33 10.99
C ALA A 108 1.90 2.73 10.87
N ILE A 109 1.18 2.05 9.98
CA ILE A 109 -0.27 2.21 9.81
C ILE A 109 -0.93 1.05 10.55
N THR A 110 -1.55 1.34 11.70
CA THR A 110 -2.12 0.32 12.58
C THR A 110 -3.64 0.42 12.59
N PHE A 111 -4.31 -0.67 12.24
CA PHE A 111 -5.76 -0.80 12.29
C PHE A 111 -6.23 -1.04 13.73
N PRO A 112 -7.51 -0.82 14.05
CA PRO A 112 -8.07 -1.25 15.33
C PRO A 112 -7.86 -2.75 15.60
N ALA A 113 -7.81 -3.15 16.87
CA ALA A 113 -7.78 -4.57 17.20
C ALA A 113 -9.14 -5.22 16.81
N PRO A 114 -9.14 -6.38 16.11
CA PRO A 114 -10.37 -7.04 15.68
C PRO A 114 -11.20 -7.54 16.86
N THR A 115 -12.46 -7.11 16.93
CA THR A 115 -13.48 -7.64 17.87
C THR A 115 -14.47 -8.60 17.21
N ALA A 116 -14.26 -8.89 15.93
CA ALA A 116 -14.88 -9.98 15.17
C ALA A 116 -13.89 -10.44 14.09
N SER A 117 -14.15 -11.58 13.45
CA SER A 117 -13.34 -12.01 12.30
C SER A 117 -13.59 -11.10 11.10
N TRP A 118 -12.53 -10.64 10.47
CA TRP A 118 -12.58 -9.77 9.27
C TRP A 118 -12.39 -10.56 7.97
N GLY A 119 -11.99 -11.83 8.06
CA GLY A 119 -11.82 -12.73 6.91
C GLY A 119 -10.42 -12.69 6.31
N LEU A 120 -10.29 -13.21 5.09
CA LEU A 120 -9.05 -13.22 4.33
C LEU A 120 -8.89 -11.87 3.61
N VAL A 121 -7.99 -11.03 4.10
CA VAL A 121 -7.64 -9.77 3.43
C VAL A 121 -6.64 -10.04 2.31
N THR A 122 -6.96 -9.58 1.11
CA THR A 122 -6.17 -9.81 -0.11
C THR A 122 -5.64 -8.51 -0.73
N GLU A 123 -6.19 -7.37 -0.35
CA GLU A 123 -5.87 -6.06 -0.94
C GLU A 123 -5.98 -4.98 0.14
N TYR A 124 -5.23 -3.89 -0.05
CA TYR A 124 -5.49 -2.64 0.65
C TYR A 124 -5.72 -1.51 -0.34
N CYS A 125 -6.55 -0.55 0.07
CA CYS A 125 -6.99 0.57 -0.74
C CYS A 125 -6.77 1.88 0.00
N VAL A 126 -6.69 2.98 -0.75
CA VAL A 126 -6.57 4.33 -0.20
C VAL A 126 -7.74 5.17 -0.69
N PHE A 127 -8.46 5.79 0.24
CA PHE A 127 -9.61 6.64 -0.03
C PHE A 127 -9.36 8.09 0.42
N ASP A 128 -10.14 9.02 -0.10
CA ASP A 128 -10.14 10.43 0.32
C ASP A 128 -11.03 10.72 1.55
N ALA A 129 -11.80 9.74 2.03
CA ALA A 129 -12.71 9.89 3.17
C ALA A 129 -12.67 8.70 4.14
N SER A 130 -13.06 8.93 5.40
CA SER A 130 -13.11 7.91 6.46
C SER A 130 -14.17 6.83 6.22
N THR A 131 -15.21 7.18 5.47
CA THR A 131 -16.33 6.31 5.07
C THR A 131 -16.78 6.72 3.67
N SER A 132 -17.18 5.78 2.82
CA SER A 132 -17.50 6.05 1.41
C SER A 132 -16.29 6.70 0.69
N GLY A 133 -16.47 7.88 0.07
CA GLY A 133 -15.38 8.58 -0.63
C GLY A 133 -15.00 7.97 -1.97
N ASN A 134 -13.99 8.55 -2.58
CA ASN A 134 -13.43 8.11 -3.86
C ASN A 134 -12.20 7.24 -3.61
N LEU A 135 -12.10 6.14 -4.36
CA LEU A 135 -10.87 5.36 -4.40
C LEU A 135 -9.77 6.23 -5.02
N LEU A 136 -8.58 6.19 -4.45
CA LEU A 136 -7.38 6.85 -4.97
C LEU A 136 -6.36 5.82 -5.47
N TRP A 137 -6.16 4.77 -4.67
CA TRP A 137 -5.20 3.70 -4.93
C TRP A 137 -5.75 2.36 -4.48
N ARG A 138 -5.27 1.30 -5.15
CA ARG A 138 -5.40 -0.08 -4.68
C ARG A 138 -4.09 -0.83 -4.89
N THR A 139 -3.77 -1.72 -3.97
CA THR A 139 -2.59 -2.58 -4.08
C THR A 139 -2.92 -3.96 -3.50
N ALA A 140 -2.79 -5.00 -4.33
CA ALA A 140 -2.93 -6.37 -3.87
C ALA A 140 -1.82 -6.72 -2.87
N LEU A 141 -2.17 -7.44 -1.80
CA LEU A 141 -1.19 -7.97 -0.87
C LEU A 141 -0.43 -9.12 -1.53
N THR A 142 0.90 -9.08 -1.43
CA THR A 142 1.76 -10.18 -1.89
C THR A 142 1.52 -11.47 -1.12
N THR A 143 1.10 -11.36 0.14
CA THR A 143 0.66 -12.47 0.98
C THR A 143 -0.66 -12.09 1.63
N PRO A 144 -1.79 -12.67 1.18
CA PRO A 144 -3.08 -12.51 1.83
C PRO A 144 -3.02 -12.90 3.32
N LYS A 145 -3.81 -12.22 4.14
CA LYS A 145 -3.81 -12.42 5.59
C LYS A 145 -5.22 -12.65 6.11
N THR A 146 -5.44 -13.81 6.72
CA THR A 146 -6.66 -14.06 7.50
C THR A 146 -6.57 -13.31 8.82
N ILE A 147 -7.60 -12.54 9.15
CA ILE A 147 -7.72 -11.79 10.40
C ILE A 147 -8.93 -12.31 11.18
N ASN A 148 -8.67 -12.85 12.36
CA ASN A 148 -9.66 -13.45 13.25
C ASN A 148 -9.99 -12.53 14.42
N ASN A 149 -11.13 -12.79 15.07
CA ASN A 149 -11.48 -12.14 16.32
C ASN A 149 -10.39 -12.35 17.39
N GLY A 150 -9.96 -11.26 18.04
CA GLY A 150 -8.97 -11.31 19.11
C GLY A 150 -7.51 -11.41 18.64
N ASP A 151 -7.26 -11.41 17.33
CA ASP A 151 -5.89 -11.27 16.81
C ASP A 151 -5.28 -9.93 17.24
N ALA A 152 -3.95 -9.84 17.23
CA ALA A 152 -3.27 -8.55 17.39
C ALA A 152 -3.67 -7.59 16.26
N ALA A 153 -3.70 -6.30 16.58
CA ALA A 153 -4.01 -5.23 15.64
C ALA A 153 -3.20 -5.38 14.33
N PRO A 154 -3.87 -5.58 13.18
CA PRO A 154 -3.20 -5.61 11.89
C PRO A 154 -2.48 -4.29 11.63
N SER A 155 -1.29 -4.36 11.06
CA SER A 155 -0.52 -3.16 10.73
C SER A 155 0.37 -3.35 9.51
N PHE A 156 0.63 -2.23 8.84
CA PHE A 156 1.76 -2.07 7.95
C PHE A 156 2.89 -1.41 8.73
N ALA A 157 4.06 -2.05 8.81
CA ALA A 157 5.26 -1.41 9.33
C ALA A 157 5.67 -0.21 8.44
N ALA A 158 6.55 0.66 8.94
CA ALA A 158 7.13 1.70 8.10
C ALA A 158 7.78 1.09 6.85
N GLY A 159 7.48 1.67 5.68
CA GLY A 159 7.94 1.22 4.36
C GLY A 159 7.16 0.05 3.76
N ALA A 160 6.20 -0.55 4.47
CA ALA A 160 5.52 -1.77 4.03
C ALA A 160 4.31 -1.54 3.11
N ALA A 161 3.61 -0.41 3.25
CA ALA A 161 2.53 -0.03 2.36
C ALA A 161 3.09 0.81 1.21
N THR A 162 3.33 0.19 0.06
CA THR A 162 3.91 0.83 -1.13
C THR A 162 2.87 1.14 -2.21
N LEU A 163 2.90 2.36 -2.73
CA LEU A 163 2.06 2.83 -3.84
C LEU A 163 2.96 3.23 -5.02
N GLN A 164 2.59 2.90 -6.25
CA GLN A 164 3.48 2.95 -7.42
C GLN A 164 2.83 3.66 -8.62
N LEU A 165 3.33 4.83 -9.03
CA LEU A 165 2.74 5.63 -10.11
C LEU A 165 3.13 5.17 -11.53
N ASP A 166 4.32 4.60 -11.70
CA ASP A 166 4.86 4.14 -12.98
C ASP A 166 5.07 2.62 -12.97
N ASN A 167 4.73 1.96 -14.07
CA ASN A 167 4.95 0.53 -14.26
C ASN A 167 6.14 0.28 -15.18
#